data_AF-A0A7V6L8K4-F1
#
_entry.id   AF-A0A7V6L8K4-F1
#
_cell.length_a   1.000
_cell.length_b   1.000
_cell.length_c   1.000
_cell.angle_alpha   90.00
_cell.angle_beta   90.00
_cell.angle_gamma   90.00
#
_symmetry.space_group_name_H-M   'P 1'
#
loop_
_entity.id
_entity.type
_entity.pdbx_description
1 polymer ?
#
loop_
_entity_poly.entity_id
_entity_poly.type
_entity_poly.pdbx_seq_one_letter_code
_entity_poly.pdbx_strand_id
1 'polypeptide(L)'
;HGKPMIFGKNRDKGLMLDGLTLKVVNIGENGITEKDLLVHDAECEDSTLHMKLATMEYPEYPVALGVIRRVKGLVYNEAMVDQIEEVRKDNPVKCFRDLAVRGDVWEVR
;
A
#
# COMPACT_ATOMS: atom_id res chain seq x y z
N HIS A 1 8.33 9.19 8.57
CA HIS A 1 9.46 8.53 7.89
C HIS A 1 10.76 8.97 8.53
N GLY A 2 11.77 8.10 8.57
CA GLY A 2 13.14 8.51 8.95
C GLY A 2 13.46 8.53 10.44
N LYS A 3 12.61 7.98 11.32
CA LYS A 3 12.95 7.81 12.74
C LYS A 3 13.24 6.34 13.03
N PRO A 4 14.24 6.02 13.87
CA PRO A 4 14.48 4.65 14.32
C PRO A 4 13.28 4.14 15.11
N MET A 5 12.95 2.86 14.91
CA MET A 5 11.83 2.20 15.58
C MET A 5 12.18 1.87 17.04
N ILE A 6 11.91 2.82 17.94
CA ILE A 6 12.15 2.73 19.38
C ILE A 6 10.82 2.57 20.12
N PHE A 7 10.77 1.68 21.11
CA PHE A 7 9.61 1.41 21.94
C PHE A 7 9.99 1.07 23.39
N GLY A 8 8.98 0.78 24.23
CA GLY A 8 9.17 0.53 25.67
C GLY A 8 8.91 1.77 26.52
N LYS A 9 8.54 1.55 27.79
CA LYS A 9 8.13 2.63 28.73
C LYS A 9 9.21 3.71 28.88
N ASN A 10 10.48 3.29 28.85
CA ASN A 10 11.63 4.16 29.04
C ASN A 10 12.36 4.47 27.73
N ARG A 11 11.80 4.08 26.57
CA ARG A 11 12.47 4.16 25.26
C ARG A 11 13.82 3.43 25.22
N ASP A 12 13.88 2.30 25.90
CA ASP A 12 15.04 1.45 26.12
C ASP A 12 15.14 0.29 25.12
N LYS A 13 14.09 0.05 24.32
CA LYS A 13 14.05 -1.04 23.34
C LYS A 13 13.91 -0.51 21.92
N GLY A 14 14.47 -1.24 20.97
CA GLY A 14 14.37 -0.95 19.55
C GLY A 14 14.09 -2.20 18.72
N LEU A 15 13.60 -1.99 17.50
CA LEU A 15 13.53 -3.02 16.47
C LEU A 15 14.76 -2.90 15.57
N MET A 16 15.42 -4.02 15.32
CA MET A 16 16.55 -4.15 14.41
C MET A 16 16.23 -5.23 13.37
N LEU A 17 16.77 -5.07 12.17
CA LEU A 17 16.69 -6.09 11.12
C LEU A 17 18.00 -6.88 11.10
N ASP A 18 17.94 -8.18 11.36
CA ASP A 18 19.06 -9.10 11.27
C ASP A 18 18.83 -10.02 10.07
N GLY A 19 19.46 -9.67 8.94
CA GLY A 19 19.19 -10.28 7.64
C GLY A 19 17.73 -10.04 7.20
N LEU A 20 16.91 -11.10 7.23
CA LEU A 20 15.48 -11.05 6.90
C LEU A 20 14.58 -11.15 8.13
N THR A 21 15.12 -11.12 9.35
CA THR A 21 14.35 -11.34 10.57
C THR A 21 14.33 -10.08 11.44
N LEU A 22 13.17 -9.76 12.00
CA LEU A 22 13.06 -8.68 12.99
C LEU A 22 13.57 -9.18 14.34
N LYS A 23 14.28 -8.32 15.06
CA LYS A 23 14.78 -8.61 16.40
C LYS A 23 14.53 -7.43 17.31
N VAL A 24 14.04 -7.73 18.52
CA VAL A 24 13.99 -6.76 19.61
C VAL A 24 15.35 -6.69 20.28
N VAL A 25 15.88 -5.48 20.43
CA VAL A 25 17.17 -5.21 21.08
C VAL A 25 17.01 -4.15 22.15
N ASN A 26 17.84 -4.20 23.19
CA ASN A 26 17.94 -3.14 24.18
C ASN A 26 19.00 -2.12 23.72
N ILE A 27 18.67 -0.83 23.80
CA ILE A 27 19.53 0.27 23.39
C ILE A 27 20.60 0.49 24.47
N GLY A 28 21.87 0.55 24.10
CA GLY A 28 23.00 0.69 25.02
C GLY A 28 23.59 -0.61 25.53
N GLU A 29 22.93 -1.76 25.31
CA GLU A 29 23.51 -3.07 25.55
C GLU A 29 24.31 -3.54 24.32
N ASN A 30 25.42 -4.24 24.52
CA ASN A 30 26.28 -4.78 23.45
C ASN A 30 26.75 -3.74 22.41
N GLY A 31 26.82 -2.46 22.79
CA GLY A 31 27.22 -1.37 21.90
C GLY A 31 26.16 -0.97 20.87
N ILE A 32 24.92 -1.46 21.00
CA ILE A 32 23.81 -1.13 20.09
C ILE A 32 23.37 0.31 20.33
N THR A 33 23.36 1.11 19.27
CA THR A 33 22.95 2.52 19.27
C THR A 33 21.69 2.72 18.44
N GLU A 34 21.09 3.91 18.52
CA GLU A 34 19.92 4.26 17.68
C GLU A 34 20.19 4.15 16.17
N LYS A 35 21.45 4.21 15.76
CA LYS A 35 21.85 4.10 14.34
C LYS A 35 21.73 2.70 13.78
N ASP A 36 21.76 1.70 14.66
CA ASP A 36 21.67 0.28 14.31
C ASP A 36 20.19 -0.18 14.19
N LEU A 37 19.26 0.66 14.64
CA LEU A 37 17.84 0.35 14.63
C LEU A 37 17.22 0.50 13.25
N LEU A 38 16.18 -0.30 13.02
CA LEU A 38 15.37 -0.26 11.81
C LEU A 38 14.73 1.11 11.65
N VAL A 39 14.97 1.72 10.49
CA VAL A 39 14.26 2.92 10.04
C VAL A 39 13.21 2.49 9.02
N HIS A 40 11.94 2.56 9.42
CA HIS A 40 10.83 2.14 8.55
C HIS A 40 10.55 3.17 7.45
N ASP A 41 10.59 2.68 6.21
CA ASP A 41 10.04 3.35 5.03
C ASP A 41 8.74 2.65 4.65
N ALA A 42 7.64 3.40 4.55
CA ALA A 42 6.34 2.82 4.19
C ALA A 42 6.12 2.78 2.67
N GLU A 43 6.91 3.52 1.90
CA GLU A 43 6.81 3.60 0.44
C GLU A 43 7.76 2.63 -0.28
N CYS A 44 8.53 1.85 0.48
CA CYS A 44 9.41 0.82 -0.06
C CYS A 44 8.66 -0.15 -0.99
N GLU A 45 9.24 -0.43 -2.15
CA GLU A 45 8.65 -1.34 -3.14
C GLU A 45 8.46 -2.76 -2.57
N ASP A 46 9.50 -3.30 -1.93
CA ASP A 46 9.48 -4.60 -1.27
C ASP A 46 8.52 -4.58 -0.07
N SER A 47 7.50 -5.44 -0.13
CA SER A 47 6.46 -5.55 0.89
C SER A 47 6.82 -6.48 2.04
N THR A 48 7.95 -7.21 1.95
CA THR A 48 8.38 -8.20 2.93
C THR A 48 8.53 -7.59 4.32
N LEU A 49 9.18 -6.43 4.42
CA LEU A 49 9.34 -5.72 5.69
C LEU A 49 7.99 -5.26 6.25
N HIS A 50 7.12 -4.75 5.39
CA HIS A 50 5.80 -4.27 5.79
C HIS A 50 4.94 -5.42 6.34
N MET A 51 5.02 -6.59 5.71
CA MET A 51 4.33 -7.77 6.19
C MET A 51 4.85 -8.20 7.56
N LYS A 52 6.17 -8.25 7.74
CA LYS A 52 6.78 -8.58 9.04
C LYS A 52 6.36 -7.62 10.15
N LEU A 53 6.28 -6.33 9.86
CA LEU A 53 5.81 -5.32 10.80
C LEU A 53 4.32 -5.47 11.10
N ALA A 54 3.49 -5.84 10.11
CA ALA A 54 2.06 -6.07 10.27
C ALA A 54 1.73 -7.33 11.06
N THR A 55 2.59 -8.35 11.02
CA THR A 55 2.43 -9.62 11.74
C THR A 55 3.17 -9.67 13.07
N MET A 56 3.57 -8.52 13.62
CA MET A 56 4.17 -8.47 14.96
C MET A 56 3.12 -8.74 16.03
N GLU A 57 3.41 -9.67 16.93
CA GLU A 57 2.51 -10.08 18.02
C GLU A 57 3.18 -9.91 19.40
N TYR A 58 2.35 -9.54 20.38
CA TYR A 58 2.74 -9.49 21.79
C TYR A 58 2.71 -10.92 22.38
N PRO A 59 3.66 -11.32 23.24
CA PRO A 59 4.62 -10.50 23.99
C PRO A 59 5.99 -10.31 23.34
N GLU A 60 6.33 -11.05 22.27
CA GLU A 60 7.68 -10.98 21.70
C GLU A 60 7.97 -9.63 21.03
N TYR A 61 6.98 -9.04 20.38
CA TYR A 61 7.11 -7.79 19.62
C TYR A 61 6.11 -6.72 20.10
N PRO A 62 6.41 -5.43 19.85
CA PRO A 62 5.41 -4.38 20.01
C PRO A 62 4.34 -4.50 18.90
N VAL A 63 3.11 -4.07 19.20
CA VAL A 63 2.06 -3.93 18.19
C VAL A 63 2.35 -2.70 17.33
N ALA A 64 2.46 -2.89 16.01
CA ALA A 64 2.66 -1.78 15.07
C ALA A 64 1.40 -0.93 14.96
N LEU A 65 1.55 0.39 15.12
CA LEU A 65 0.46 1.37 14.95
C LEU A 65 0.87 2.43 13.94
N GLY A 66 -0.08 2.87 13.10
CA GLY A 66 0.13 3.88 12.07
C GLY A 66 0.15 3.31 10.66
N VAL A 67 0.87 3.99 9.76
CA VAL A 67 0.96 3.58 8.34
C VAL A 67 2.13 2.61 8.18
N ILE A 68 1.83 1.33 7.95
CA ILE A 68 2.83 0.26 7.73
C ILE A 68 3.23 0.17 6.25
N ARG A 69 2.31 0.46 5.31
CA ARG A 69 2.59 0.46 3.87
C ARG A 69 1.76 1.54 3.18
N ARG A 70 2.40 2.23 2.24
CA ARG A 70 1.81 3.25 1.37
C ARG A 70 2.29 3.00 -0.05
N VAL A 71 1.36 2.66 -0.94
CA VAL A 71 1.66 2.35 -2.35
C VAL A 71 0.85 3.28 -3.24
N LYS A 72 1.50 3.84 -4.27
CA LYS A 72 0.81 4.51 -5.36
C LYS A 72 0.39 3.46 -6.39
N GLY A 73 -0.89 3.44 -6.74
CA GLY A 73 -1.42 2.50 -7.72
C GLY A 73 -2.82 2.91 -8.17
N LEU A 74 -3.29 2.33 -9.27
CA LEU A 74 -4.66 2.54 -9.74
C LEU A 74 -5.65 1.99 -8.71
N VAL A 75 -6.65 2.80 -8.39
CA VAL A 75 -7.79 2.35 -7.61
C VAL A 75 -8.84 1.82 -8.57
N TYR A 76 -9.47 0.70 -8.22
CA TYR A 76 -10.45 0.02 -9.07
C TYR A 76 -11.50 0.97 -9.67
N ASN A 77 -12.05 1.88 -8.87
CA ASN A 77 -13.10 2.79 -9.31
C ASN A 77 -12.61 3.79 -10.36
N GLU A 78 -11.41 4.33 -10.20
CA GLU A 78 -10.80 5.25 -11.18
C GLU A 78 -10.54 4.50 -12.50
N ALA A 79 -9.94 3.31 -12.42
CA ALA A 79 -9.68 2.48 -13.59
C ALA A 79 -10.96 2.08 -14.34
N MET A 80 -12.05 1.79 -13.61
CA MET A 80 -13.34 1.46 -14.21
C MET A 80 -13.95 2.65 -14.96
N VAL A 81 -13.88 3.85 -14.37
CA VAL A 81 -14.35 5.08 -15.02
C VAL A 81 -13.53 5.37 -16.28
N ASP A 82 -12.20 5.30 -16.18
CA ASP A 82 -11.29 5.53 -17.30
C ASP A 82 -11.60 4.59 -18.48
N GLN A 83 -11.84 3.30 -18.19
CA GLN A 83 -12.22 2.31 -19.20
C GLN A 83 -13.54 2.66 -19.90
N ILE A 84 -14.56 3.09 -19.14
CA ILE A 84 -15.84 3.51 -19.73
C ILE A 84 -15.65 4.72 -20.63
N GLU A 85 -14.86 5.70 -20.21
CA GLU A 85 -14.59 6.90 -21.00
C GLU A 85 -13.82 6.61 -22.28
N GLU A 86 -12.82 5.72 -22.22
CA GLU A 86 -12.07 5.25 -23.39
C GLU A 86 -13.01 4.64 -24.43
N VAL A 87 -13.83 3.66 -24.05
CA VAL A 87 -14.79 3.01 -24.95
C VAL A 87 -15.83 4.01 -25.47
N ARG A 88 -16.28 4.96 -24.64
CA ARG A 88 -17.24 5.99 -25.07
C ARG A 88 -16.68 6.95 -26.12
N LYS A 89 -15.37 7.22 -26.14
CA LYS A 89 -14.74 8.08 -27.16
C LYS A 89 -14.89 7.43 -28.53
N ASP A 90 -14.53 6.17 -28.64
CA ASP A 90 -14.47 5.44 -29.91
C ASP A 90 -15.82 4.88 -30.38
N ASN A 91 -16.81 4.75 -29.48
CA ASN A 91 -18.11 4.20 -29.85
C ASN A 91 -18.91 5.16 -30.75
N PRO A 92 -19.30 4.77 -31.99
CA PRO A 92 -20.09 5.61 -32.88
C PRO A 92 -21.55 5.80 -32.43
N VAL A 93 -22.06 4.94 -31.54
CA VAL A 93 -23.43 5.03 -31.00
C VAL A 93 -23.42 5.99 -29.81
N LYS A 94 -23.95 7.20 -29.99
CA LYS A 94 -23.98 8.25 -28.94
C LYS A 94 -25.36 8.41 -28.32
N CYS A 95 -26.42 8.06 -29.04
CA CYS A 95 -27.78 8.12 -28.54
C CYS A 95 -28.60 6.88 -28.93
N PHE A 96 -29.79 6.75 -28.32
CA PHE A 96 -30.70 5.63 -28.60
C PHE A 96 -31.06 5.52 -30.09
N ARG A 97 -31.20 6.65 -30.80
CA ARG A 97 -31.52 6.65 -32.23
C ARG A 97 -30.40 5.99 -33.04
N ASP A 98 -29.14 6.31 -32.77
CA ASP A 98 -27.97 5.71 -33.46
C ASP A 98 -27.94 4.19 -33.27
N LEU A 99 -28.40 3.71 -32.11
CA LEU A 99 -28.55 2.29 -31.83
C LEU A 99 -29.72 1.69 -32.61
N ALA A 100 -30.88 2.34 -32.55
CA ALA A 100 -32.13 1.85 -33.12
C ALA A 100 -32.10 1.76 -34.65
N VAL A 101 -31.37 2.66 -35.34
CA VAL A 101 -31.27 2.69 -36.81
C VAL A 101 -30.10 1.87 -37.36
N ARG A 102 -29.35 1.17 -36.51
CA ARG A 102 -28.18 0.37 -36.90
C ARG A 102 -28.54 -1.02 -37.45
N GLY A 103 -29.78 -1.46 -37.22
CA GLY A 103 -30.35 -2.68 -37.81
C GLY A 103 -31.23 -2.36 -39.02
N ASP A 104 -32.00 -3.35 -39.46
CA ASP A 104 -32.93 -3.19 -40.58
C ASP A 104 -34.16 -2.36 -40.16
N VAL A 105 -34.18 -1.09 -40.57
CA VAL A 105 -35.29 -0.16 -40.33
C VAL A 105 -35.89 0.31 -41.65
N TRP A 106 -37.22 0.49 -41.67
CA TRP A 106 -37.95 1.04 -42.82
C TRP A 106 -38.72 2.30 -42.40
N GLU A 107 -38.75 3.30 -43.28
CA GLU A 107 -39.59 4.49 -43.12
C GLU A 107 -40.93 4.25 -43.80
N VAL A 108 -42.04 4.42 -43.07
CA VAL A 108 -43.39 4.39 -43.63
C VAL A 108 -43.72 5.80 -44.13
N ARG A 109 -44.09 5.91 -45.42
CA ARG A 109 -44.59 7.14 -46.05
C ARG A 109 -46.08 7.05 -46.30
#